data_AF-A0A7U8C7E4-F1
#
_entry.id   AF-A0A7U8C7E4-F1
#
_cell.length_a   1.000
_cell.length_b   1.000
_cell.length_c   1.000
_cell.angle_alpha   90.00
_cell.angle_beta   90.00
_cell.angle_gamma   90.00
#
_symmetry.space_group_name_H-M   'P 1'
#
loop_
_entity.id
_entity.type
_entity.pdbx_description
1 polymer ?
#
loop_
_entity_poly.entity_id
_entity_poly.type
_entity_poly.pdbx_seq_one_letter_code
_entity_poly.pdbx_strand_id
1 'polypeptide(L)'
;MLRRIAIATAYIISVVVSSSFAAELQVGKACPVTYQNEPTGILVFSKAWYHSSRSSAKYIAGDNATGIGIEIHLQNNYSGKVEGLNLPSCDRYRLIQVRETTARLFQGESRIQIDIPDGFDNPFYDNAPLEHGYGLHRTPIDDSDKPWTGRPYRDASVSIYDTPYVSDAWGVEGEHIDVNFETCAVCERDRGYDSILSCGSWGYRRDYMGGMTGWSEPEFSGVSCSATPSKTFQETLDRSHRVDYSYWINWR
;
A
#
# COMPACT_ATOMS: atom_id res chain seq x y z
N MET A 1 58.27 -31.07 -44.61
CA MET A 1 57.75 -29.72 -44.37
C MET A 1 56.31 -29.83 -43.87
N LEU A 2 56.03 -29.19 -42.74
CA LEU A 2 54.73 -28.78 -42.18
C LEU A 2 53.70 -29.84 -41.73
N ARG A 3 53.76 -30.09 -40.42
CA ARG A 3 52.64 -30.43 -39.52
C ARG A 3 51.52 -29.38 -39.63
N ARG A 4 50.25 -29.79 -39.56
CA ARG A 4 49.14 -28.90 -39.16
C ARG A 4 48.48 -29.46 -37.91
N ILE A 5 48.58 -28.66 -36.86
CA ILE A 5 48.06 -28.84 -35.52
C ILE A 5 46.58 -28.44 -35.55
N ALA A 6 45.70 -29.33 -35.11
CA ALA A 6 44.30 -29.00 -34.84
C ALA A 6 44.23 -28.20 -33.53
N ILE A 7 43.85 -26.92 -33.64
CA ILE A 7 43.61 -26.05 -32.49
C ILE A 7 42.18 -26.33 -32.02
N ALA A 8 42.05 -27.06 -30.91
CA ALA A 8 40.78 -27.22 -30.21
C ALA A 8 40.50 -25.94 -29.43
N THR A 9 39.55 -25.13 -29.91
CA THR A 9 39.09 -23.92 -29.23
C THR A 9 38.12 -24.34 -28.11
N ALA A 10 38.58 -24.34 -26.87
CA ALA A 10 37.73 -24.56 -25.70
C ALA A 10 36.88 -23.29 -25.47
N TYR A 11 35.57 -23.39 -25.72
CA TYR A 11 34.60 -22.37 -25.32
C TYR A 11 34.45 -22.41 -23.80
N ILE A 12 34.98 -21.39 -23.11
CA ILE A 12 34.66 -21.11 -21.72
C ILE A 12 33.23 -20.56 -21.70
N ILE A 13 32.27 -21.42 -21.40
CA ILE A 13 30.89 -21.02 -21.09
C ILE A 13 30.96 -20.29 -19.74
N SER A 14 31.02 -18.96 -19.78
CA SER A 14 30.82 -18.14 -18.59
C SER A 14 29.36 -18.26 -18.20
N VAL A 15 29.07 -19.06 -17.18
CA VAL A 15 27.77 -19.08 -16.51
C VAL A 15 27.59 -17.72 -15.89
N VAL A 16 26.82 -16.85 -16.55
CA VAL A 16 26.29 -15.62 -15.96
C VAL A 16 25.31 -16.09 -14.89
N VAL A 17 25.80 -16.23 -13.67
CA VAL A 17 24.96 -16.39 -12.48
C VAL A 17 24.15 -15.11 -12.41
N SER A 18 22.92 -15.16 -12.91
CA SER A 18 21.96 -14.09 -12.73
C SER A 18 21.75 -13.99 -11.23
N SER A 19 22.37 -12.98 -10.61
CA SER A 19 22.10 -12.61 -9.23
C SER A 19 20.63 -12.24 -9.18
N SER A 20 19.78 -13.19 -8.81
CA SER A 20 18.40 -12.92 -8.45
C SER A 20 18.46 -12.11 -7.17
N PHE A 21 18.64 -10.80 -7.29
CA PHE A 21 18.37 -9.86 -6.22
C PHE A 21 16.86 -9.92 -5.99
N ALA A 22 16.41 -10.86 -5.16
CA ALA A 22 15.11 -10.73 -4.53
C ALA A 22 15.21 -9.43 -3.72
N ALA A 23 14.65 -8.35 -4.26
CA ALA A 23 14.55 -7.09 -3.52
C ALA A 23 13.62 -7.36 -2.34
N GLU A 24 14.21 -7.60 -1.17
CA GLU A 24 13.49 -7.88 0.08
C GLU A 24 12.59 -6.69 0.43
N LEU A 25 11.40 -6.98 0.95
CA LEU A 25 10.51 -5.94 1.47
C LEU A 25 11.19 -5.26 2.66
N GLN A 26 11.48 -3.97 2.57
CA GLN A 26 11.96 -3.21 3.73
C GLN A 26 10.77 -2.95 4.65
N VAL A 27 10.69 -3.67 5.77
CA VAL A 27 9.60 -3.51 6.74
C VAL A 27 9.78 -2.24 7.56
N GLY A 28 8.72 -1.40 7.62
CA GLY A 28 8.68 -0.20 8.46
C GLY A 28 7.94 -0.44 9.77
N LYS A 29 6.75 -1.04 9.70
CA LYS A 29 5.91 -1.36 10.85
C LYS A 29 5.10 -2.63 10.59
N ALA A 30 4.86 -3.42 11.63
CA ALA A 30 3.89 -4.52 11.59
C ALA A 30 2.83 -4.28 12.67
N CYS A 31 1.57 -4.35 12.27
CA CYS A 31 0.41 -4.21 13.14
C CYS A 31 -0.25 -5.60 13.31
N PRO A 32 -0.46 -6.07 14.55
CA PRO A 32 -1.19 -7.31 14.78
C PRO A 32 -2.61 -7.22 14.23
N VAL A 33 -3.05 -8.26 13.53
CA VAL A 33 -4.44 -8.44 13.10
C VAL A 33 -5.07 -9.41 14.06
N THR A 34 -6.13 -8.99 14.75
CA THR A 34 -6.79 -9.82 15.77
C THR A 34 -8.28 -9.98 15.47
N TYR A 35 -8.84 -11.08 15.94
CA TYR A 35 -10.28 -11.32 15.96
C TYR A 35 -10.65 -11.90 17.31
N GLN A 36 -11.56 -11.25 18.04
CA GLN A 36 -11.95 -11.66 19.39
C GLN A 36 -10.74 -11.83 20.36
N ASN A 37 -9.75 -10.94 20.23
CA ASN A 37 -8.46 -10.96 20.96
C ASN A 37 -7.49 -12.08 20.57
N GLU A 38 -7.82 -12.92 19.59
CA GLU A 38 -6.90 -13.94 19.06
C GLU A 38 -6.13 -13.41 17.84
N PRO A 39 -4.82 -13.65 17.74
CA PRO A 39 -4.02 -13.21 16.60
C PRO A 39 -4.31 -14.04 15.35
N THR A 40 -4.84 -13.39 14.31
CA THR A 40 -5.23 -14.01 13.03
C THR A 40 -4.35 -13.60 11.86
N GLY A 41 -3.42 -12.65 12.06
CA GLY A 41 -2.44 -12.24 11.06
C GLY A 41 -1.61 -11.05 11.49
N ILE A 42 -0.93 -10.45 10.51
CA ILE A 42 -0.19 -9.20 10.63
C ILE A 42 -0.45 -8.32 9.40
N LEU A 43 -0.65 -7.03 9.64
CA LEU A 43 -0.73 -6.00 8.61
C LEU A 43 0.63 -5.29 8.59
N VAL A 44 1.43 -5.59 7.57
CA VAL A 44 2.80 -5.12 7.41
C VAL A 44 2.82 -3.89 6.51
N PHE A 45 3.36 -2.80 7.03
CA PHE A 45 3.62 -1.57 6.31
C PHE A 45 5.12 -1.51 5.98
N SER A 46 5.46 -1.30 4.72
CA SER A 46 6.86 -1.11 4.33
C SER A 46 7.44 0.15 4.95
N LYS A 47 8.76 0.28 4.87
CA LYS A 47 9.41 1.58 4.98
C LYS A 47 8.85 2.46 3.87
N ALA A 48 8.43 3.68 4.22
CA ALA A 48 7.99 4.65 3.23
C ALA A 48 9.15 5.01 2.30
N TRP A 49 8.83 5.25 1.03
CA TRP A 49 9.75 5.86 0.08
C TRP A 49 9.19 7.20 -0.39
N TYR A 50 10.06 7.99 -0.99
CA TYR A 50 9.79 9.32 -1.49
C TYR A 50 9.89 9.30 -3.01
N HIS A 51 9.04 10.07 -3.67
CA HIS A 51 9.05 10.17 -5.13
C HIS A 51 8.79 11.61 -5.59
N SER A 52 9.23 11.92 -6.80
CA SER A 52 8.99 13.19 -7.47
C SER A 52 7.92 12.98 -8.53
N SER A 53 6.68 13.34 -8.20
CA SER A 53 5.51 13.21 -9.07
C SER A 53 5.37 11.79 -9.67
N ARG A 54 5.42 10.77 -8.81
CA ARG A 54 5.41 9.34 -9.17
C ARG A 54 6.58 8.93 -10.06
N SER A 55 7.76 9.47 -9.77
CA SER A 55 9.00 9.05 -10.44
C SER A 55 10.19 9.14 -9.49
N SER A 56 11.33 8.57 -9.88
CA SER A 56 12.61 8.73 -9.19
C SER A 56 12.57 8.30 -7.72
N ALA A 57 11.85 7.22 -7.42
CA ALA A 57 11.54 6.82 -6.07
C ALA A 57 12.74 6.30 -5.27
N LYS A 58 12.86 6.70 -4.00
CA LYS A 58 13.98 6.38 -3.11
C LYS A 58 13.55 6.31 -1.65
N TYR A 59 14.24 5.51 -0.84
CA TYR A 59 13.99 5.41 0.62
C TYR A 59 14.52 6.59 1.45
N ILE A 60 15.13 7.59 0.80
CA ILE A 60 15.65 8.80 1.41
C ILE A 60 15.04 9.94 0.63
N ALA A 61 14.44 10.91 1.33
CA ALA A 61 13.88 12.10 0.70
C ALA A 61 15.00 12.87 -0.03
N GLY A 62 14.65 13.48 -1.15
CA GLY A 62 15.50 14.46 -1.80
C GLY A 62 14.71 15.74 -2.03
N ASP A 63 15.41 16.81 -2.35
CA ASP A 63 14.86 18.17 -2.44
C ASP A 63 13.66 18.31 -3.40
N ASN A 64 13.48 17.37 -4.33
CA ASN A 64 12.39 17.33 -5.31
C ASN A 64 11.29 16.31 -4.99
N ALA A 65 11.31 15.70 -3.81
CA ALA A 65 10.27 14.78 -3.38
C ALA A 65 8.95 15.53 -3.19
N THR A 66 7.89 15.03 -3.80
CA THR A 66 6.57 15.67 -3.76
C THR A 66 5.50 14.77 -3.15
N GLY A 67 5.77 13.48 -3.01
CA GLY A 67 4.90 12.52 -2.36
C GLY A 67 5.68 11.38 -1.73
N ILE A 68 4.92 10.46 -1.12
CA ILE A 68 5.44 9.24 -0.52
C ILE A 68 4.81 8.02 -1.18
N GLY A 69 5.40 6.85 -0.98
CA GLY A 69 4.74 5.59 -1.25
C GLY A 69 5.01 4.56 -0.17
N ILE A 70 4.13 3.58 -0.10
CA ILE A 70 4.17 2.48 0.87
C ILE A 70 3.60 1.20 0.27
N GLU A 71 4.18 0.06 0.61
CA GLU A 71 3.53 -1.25 0.38
C GLU A 71 2.83 -1.65 1.67
N ILE A 72 1.60 -2.15 1.56
CA ILE A 72 0.83 -2.65 2.70
C ILE A 72 0.44 -4.09 2.41
N HIS A 73 0.85 -5.01 3.28
CA HIS A 73 0.70 -6.45 3.11
C HIS A 73 -0.05 -7.04 4.29
N LEU A 74 -1.23 -7.60 4.04
CA LEU A 74 -1.93 -8.42 5.03
C LEU A 74 -1.46 -9.86 4.88
N GLN A 75 -0.78 -10.36 5.91
CA GLN A 75 -0.40 -11.76 6.03
C GLN A 75 -1.28 -12.40 7.09
N ASN A 76 -2.19 -13.28 6.66
CA ASN A 76 -2.90 -14.13 7.60
C ASN A 76 -1.94 -15.13 8.27
N ASN A 77 -2.33 -15.63 9.43
CA ASN A 77 -1.42 -16.34 10.30
C ASN A 77 -0.90 -17.64 9.65
N TYR A 78 0.37 -17.61 9.21
CA TYR A 78 1.17 -18.78 8.84
C TYR A 78 2.23 -19.09 9.92
N SER A 79 2.08 -18.56 11.16
CA SER A 79 3.10 -18.66 12.24
C SER A 79 3.30 -20.06 12.84
N GLY A 80 2.98 -21.13 12.11
CA GLY A 80 3.14 -22.52 12.57
C GLY A 80 2.08 -22.98 13.58
N LYS A 81 1.11 -22.13 13.94
CA LYS A 81 -0.13 -22.56 14.60
C LYS A 81 -1.10 -23.09 13.55
N VAL A 82 -1.38 -24.39 13.61
CA VAL A 82 -2.38 -25.07 12.75
C VAL A 82 -3.80 -24.85 13.30
N GLU A 83 -3.93 -24.59 14.61
CA GLU A 83 -5.18 -24.17 15.23
C GLU A 83 -5.43 -22.68 14.97
N GLY A 84 -6.65 -22.32 14.55
CA GLY A 84 -7.00 -20.93 14.21
C GLY A 84 -6.85 -20.57 12.72
N LEU A 85 -6.62 -21.57 11.85
CA LEU A 85 -6.74 -21.41 10.40
C LEU A 85 -8.08 -20.75 10.07
N ASN A 86 -8.01 -19.48 9.63
CA ASN A 86 -9.15 -18.64 9.37
C ASN A 86 -10.19 -18.60 10.52
N LEU A 87 -9.74 -18.36 11.75
CA LEU A 87 -10.63 -18.19 12.93
C LEU A 87 -11.84 -17.26 12.68
N PRO A 88 -11.70 -16.11 11.98
CA PRO A 88 -12.84 -15.24 11.71
C PRO A 88 -13.80 -15.83 10.66
N SER A 89 -13.49 -16.98 10.05
CA SER A 89 -14.27 -17.58 8.96
C SER A 89 -14.45 -16.60 7.79
N CYS A 90 -13.36 -15.95 7.37
CA CYS A 90 -13.37 -15.07 6.20
C CYS A 90 -13.44 -15.89 4.92
N ASP A 91 -14.34 -15.52 4.00
CA ASP A 91 -14.28 -16.03 2.64
C ASP A 91 -13.14 -15.34 1.88
N ARG A 92 -12.89 -14.04 2.16
CA ARG A 92 -11.77 -13.27 1.61
C ARG A 92 -11.19 -12.30 2.64
N TYR A 93 -9.89 -12.06 2.53
CA TYR A 93 -9.22 -10.97 3.23
C TYR A 93 -9.06 -9.81 2.27
N ARG A 94 -9.54 -8.64 2.67
CA ARG A 94 -9.59 -7.43 1.84
C ARG A 94 -8.95 -6.24 2.56
N LEU A 95 -8.66 -5.18 1.83
CA LEU A 95 -8.17 -3.91 2.39
C LEU A 95 -9.09 -2.77 1.99
N ILE A 96 -9.51 -1.97 2.97
CA ILE A 96 -10.19 -0.68 2.75
C ILE A 96 -9.27 0.42 3.23
N GLN A 97 -9.19 1.50 2.46
CA GLN A 97 -8.42 2.68 2.82
C GLN A 97 -9.33 3.91 2.81
N VAL A 98 -9.21 4.76 3.84
CA VAL A 98 -9.85 6.08 3.89
C VAL A 98 -8.76 7.14 3.89
N ARG A 99 -8.93 8.15 3.04
CA ARG A 99 -8.04 9.31 2.92
C ARG A 99 -8.69 10.53 3.56
N GLU A 100 -7.94 11.25 4.38
CA GLU A 100 -8.20 12.64 4.76
C GLU A 100 -7.13 13.56 4.17
N THR A 101 -7.52 14.71 3.60
CA THR A 101 -6.55 15.73 3.16
C THR A 101 -7.01 17.16 3.38
N THR A 102 -6.05 18.07 3.59
CA THR A 102 -6.27 19.53 3.63
C THR A 102 -6.10 20.21 2.26
N ALA A 103 -5.68 19.46 1.23
CA ALA A 103 -5.53 19.99 -0.12
C ALA A 103 -6.88 20.48 -0.70
N ARG A 104 -6.81 21.45 -1.62
CA ARG A 104 -7.96 21.78 -2.48
C ARG A 104 -8.34 20.56 -3.30
N LEU A 105 -9.65 20.35 -3.39
CA LEU A 105 -10.23 19.17 -4.02
C LEU A 105 -10.92 19.52 -5.33
N PHE A 106 -10.95 18.55 -6.24
CA PHE A 106 -11.76 18.63 -7.44
C PHE A 106 -13.26 18.52 -7.10
N GLN A 107 -14.11 18.95 -8.04
CA GLN A 107 -15.54 18.76 -7.91
C GLN A 107 -15.88 17.26 -7.82
N GLY A 108 -16.54 16.87 -6.73
CA GLY A 108 -16.91 15.48 -6.45
C GLY A 108 -15.99 14.78 -5.43
N GLU A 109 -14.81 15.32 -5.15
CA GLU A 109 -13.98 14.80 -4.05
C GLU A 109 -14.40 15.40 -2.70
N SER A 110 -14.28 14.59 -1.65
CA SER A 110 -14.49 15.02 -0.26
C SER A 110 -13.18 15.01 0.52
N ARG A 111 -13.11 15.90 1.53
CA ARG A 111 -11.97 16.03 2.46
C ARG A 111 -11.59 14.68 3.05
N ILE A 112 -12.60 13.92 3.45
CA ILE A 112 -12.50 12.57 3.96
C ILE A 112 -13.35 11.68 3.05
N GLN A 113 -12.77 10.63 2.47
CA GLN A 113 -13.49 9.67 1.63
C GLN A 113 -12.77 8.33 1.57
N ILE A 114 -13.48 7.28 1.12
CA ILE A 114 -12.85 6.01 0.75
C ILE A 114 -11.89 6.29 -0.41
N ASP A 115 -10.67 5.79 -0.29
CA ASP A 115 -9.58 6.08 -1.22
C ASP A 115 -9.61 5.12 -2.41
N ILE A 116 -10.69 5.19 -3.19
CA ILE A 116 -10.88 4.43 -4.43
C ILE A 116 -11.54 5.33 -5.49
N PRO A 117 -11.43 5.00 -6.79
CA PRO A 117 -12.15 5.72 -7.83
C PRO A 117 -13.68 5.63 -7.69
N ASP A 118 -14.39 6.71 -8.02
CA ASP A 118 -15.85 6.85 -7.90
C ASP A 118 -16.69 5.82 -8.65
N GLY A 119 -16.10 5.12 -9.63
CA GLY A 119 -16.78 4.10 -10.45
C GLY A 119 -16.63 2.66 -9.94
N PHE A 120 -16.08 2.46 -8.74
CA PHE A 120 -15.92 1.13 -8.16
C PHE A 120 -17.22 0.63 -7.53
N ASP A 121 -17.56 -0.63 -7.82
CA ASP A 121 -18.76 -1.28 -7.27
C ASP A 121 -18.60 -1.70 -5.80
N ASN A 122 -17.37 -1.73 -5.28
CA ASN A 122 -17.07 -2.19 -3.93
C ASN A 122 -15.99 -1.31 -3.27
N PRO A 123 -15.89 -1.27 -1.91
CA PRO A 123 -15.14 -0.25 -1.19
C PRO A 123 -13.65 -0.60 -1.06
N PHE A 124 -13.19 -1.67 -1.68
CA PHE A 124 -11.89 -2.25 -1.40
C PHE A 124 -10.80 -1.71 -2.33
N TYR A 125 -9.62 -1.45 -1.77
CA TYR A 125 -8.47 -0.93 -2.50
C TYR A 125 -7.81 -2.00 -3.38
N ASP A 126 -8.03 -3.27 -3.07
CA ASP A 126 -7.47 -4.43 -3.77
C ASP A 126 -8.25 -4.82 -5.05
N ASN A 127 -8.74 -3.81 -5.79
CA ASN A 127 -9.36 -4.01 -7.10
C ASN A 127 -8.68 -3.19 -8.19
N ALA A 128 -8.76 -3.68 -9.43
CA ALA A 128 -8.26 -2.96 -10.60
C ALA A 128 -9.05 -1.66 -10.83
N PRO A 129 -8.39 -0.57 -11.28
CA PRO A 129 -7.00 -0.50 -11.74
C PRO A 129 -5.98 -0.16 -10.63
N LEU A 130 -6.36 -0.17 -9.36
CA LEU A 130 -5.41 0.07 -8.27
C LEU A 130 -4.38 -1.05 -8.21
N GLU A 131 -3.16 -0.71 -7.78
CA GLU A 131 -2.05 -1.64 -7.72
C GLU A 131 -2.17 -2.54 -6.48
N HIS A 132 -2.35 -3.84 -6.72
CA HIS A 132 -2.55 -4.83 -5.67
C HIS A 132 -2.02 -6.22 -6.07
N GLY A 133 -2.01 -7.16 -5.12
CA GLY A 133 -1.64 -8.54 -5.37
C GLY A 133 -2.08 -9.52 -4.28
N TYR A 134 -2.17 -10.80 -4.63
CA TYR A 134 -2.67 -11.88 -3.78
C TYR A 134 -1.73 -13.09 -3.83
N GLY A 135 -1.56 -13.76 -2.69
CA GLY A 135 -0.66 -14.90 -2.52
C GLY A 135 0.77 -14.59 -2.96
N LEU A 136 1.45 -15.60 -3.50
CA LEU A 136 2.72 -15.41 -4.19
C LEU A 136 2.49 -14.71 -5.53
N HIS A 137 2.90 -13.47 -5.64
CA HIS A 137 2.72 -12.66 -6.85
C HIS A 137 3.95 -11.80 -7.14
N ARG A 138 4.00 -11.28 -8.37
CA ARG A 138 4.95 -10.23 -8.75
C ARG A 138 4.32 -8.87 -8.46
N THR A 139 5.11 -7.95 -7.90
CA THR A 139 4.76 -6.52 -7.75
C THR A 139 4.26 -5.90 -9.07
N PRO A 140 3.64 -4.70 -9.01
CA PRO A 140 3.08 -4.00 -10.18
C PRO A 140 4.07 -3.87 -11.34
N ILE A 141 3.54 -3.72 -12.56
CA ILE A 141 4.36 -3.59 -13.76
C ILE A 141 5.07 -2.24 -13.79
N ASP A 142 4.40 -1.19 -13.32
CA ASP A 142 4.99 0.13 -13.17
C ASP A 142 5.87 0.16 -11.92
N ASP A 143 7.18 0.33 -12.13
CA ASP A 143 8.19 0.47 -11.09
C ASP A 143 8.79 1.90 -11.07
N SER A 144 8.27 2.82 -11.88
CA SER A 144 8.85 4.17 -12.03
C SER A 144 8.77 5.01 -10.76
N ASP A 145 7.73 4.77 -9.97
CA ASP A 145 7.42 5.38 -8.68
C ASP A 145 7.78 4.46 -7.50
N LYS A 146 8.52 3.37 -7.74
CA LYS A 146 8.94 2.41 -6.72
C LYS A 146 10.47 2.43 -6.51
N PRO A 147 10.96 2.21 -5.27
CA PRO A 147 12.39 2.27 -4.96
C PRO A 147 13.16 0.98 -5.35
N TRP A 148 12.47 -0.01 -5.94
CA TRP A 148 13.05 -1.21 -6.51
C TRP A 148 12.84 -1.21 -8.03
N THR A 149 13.68 -1.96 -8.74
CA THR A 149 13.57 -2.13 -10.19
C THR A 149 13.05 -3.52 -10.55
N GLY A 150 12.34 -3.60 -11.67
CA GLY A 150 11.66 -4.79 -12.12
C GLY A 150 10.48 -5.16 -11.22
N ARG A 151 10.12 -6.45 -11.23
CA ARG A 151 8.94 -6.96 -10.54
C ARG A 151 9.31 -8.01 -9.49
N PRO A 152 9.89 -7.62 -8.33
CA PRO A 152 10.18 -8.55 -7.24
C PRO A 152 8.92 -9.32 -6.83
N TYR A 153 9.13 -10.52 -6.29
CA TYR A 153 8.04 -11.33 -5.74
C TYR A 153 7.69 -10.89 -4.31
N ARG A 154 6.41 -11.01 -3.98
CA ARG A 154 5.82 -10.77 -2.66
C ARG A 154 4.89 -11.94 -2.34
N ASP A 155 4.74 -12.21 -1.04
CA ASP A 155 3.79 -13.20 -0.53
C ASP A 155 2.97 -12.58 0.61
N ALA A 156 1.67 -12.47 0.37
CA ALA A 156 0.70 -11.90 1.29
C ALA A 156 -0.70 -12.41 0.92
N SER A 157 -1.61 -12.51 1.89
CA SER A 157 -3.02 -12.83 1.59
C SER A 157 -3.60 -11.78 0.65
N VAL A 158 -3.33 -10.50 0.93
CA VAL A 158 -3.58 -9.37 0.05
C VAL A 158 -2.51 -8.32 0.28
N SER A 159 -2.16 -7.59 -0.78
CA SER A 159 -1.20 -6.51 -0.75
C SER A 159 -1.67 -5.36 -1.63
N ILE A 160 -1.39 -4.13 -1.21
CA ILE A 160 -1.62 -2.91 -2.00
C ILE A 160 -0.33 -2.09 -2.08
N TYR A 161 -0.16 -1.40 -3.19
CA TYR A 161 1.00 -0.57 -3.50
C TYR A 161 0.50 0.85 -3.72
N ASP A 162 0.70 1.71 -2.73
CA ASP A 162 0.15 3.05 -2.78
C ASP A 162 1.26 4.09 -2.91
N THR A 163 1.05 5.05 -3.81
CA THR A 163 1.99 6.14 -4.14
C THR A 163 1.26 7.48 -4.22
N PRO A 164 0.68 7.93 -3.09
CA PRO A 164 -0.08 9.16 -3.05
C PRO A 164 0.82 10.37 -3.32
N TYR A 165 0.25 11.35 -4.01
CA TYR A 165 0.87 12.63 -4.27
C TYR A 165 -0.20 13.70 -4.42
N VAL A 166 0.03 14.84 -3.80
CA VAL A 166 -0.75 16.06 -4.01
C VAL A 166 0.14 17.11 -4.65
N SER A 167 -0.30 17.61 -5.80
CA SER A 167 0.37 18.73 -6.47
C SER A 167 0.17 20.03 -5.71
N ASP A 168 1.20 20.87 -5.71
CA ASP A 168 1.20 22.19 -5.06
C ASP A 168 0.16 23.15 -5.64
N ALA A 169 -0.29 22.91 -6.87
CA ALA A 169 -1.43 23.63 -7.45
C ALA A 169 -2.70 23.51 -6.58
N TRP A 170 -2.76 22.49 -5.72
CA TRP A 170 -3.86 22.21 -4.80
C TRP A 170 -3.59 22.68 -3.37
N GLY A 171 -2.47 23.35 -3.09
CA GLY A 171 -2.22 23.91 -1.76
C GLY A 171 -3.15 25.08 -1.42
N VAL A 172 -3.42 25.26 -0.13
CA VAL A 172 -4.16 26.42 0.41
C VAL A 172 -3.15 27.32 1.13
N GLU A 173 -3.06 28.59 0.72
CA GLU A 173 -2.10 29.53 1.30
C GLU A 173 -2.33 29.69 2.80
N GLY A 174 -1.26 29.55 3.59
CA GLY A 174 -1.32 29.58 5.05
C GLY A 174 -1.63 28.24 5.72
N GLU A 175 -1.85 27.17 4.95
CA GLU A 175 -2.10 25.82 5.47
C GLU A 175 -1.05 24.83 4.98
N HIS A 176 -0.74 23.82 5.79
CA HIS A 176 0.06 22.68 5.34
C HIS A 176 -0.80 21.75 4.47
N ILE A 177 -0.17 21.05 3.54
CA ILE A 177 -0.80 19.93 2.85
C ILE A 177 -0.57 18.70 3.71
N ASP A 178 -1.61 18.28 4.42
CA ASP A 178 -1.65 17.03 5.16
C ASP A 178 -2.43 16.02 4.32
N VAL A 179 -1.90 14.81 4.21
CA VAL A 179 -2.59 13.66 3.61
C VAL A 179 -2.43 12.48 4.54
N ASN A 180 -3.54 12.08 5.16
CA ASN A 180 -3.60 11.01 6.12
C ASN A 180 -4.44 9.87 5.56
N PHE A 181 -4.01 8.66 5.86
CA PHE A 181 -4.65 7.43 5.44
C PHE A 181 -4.90 6.57 6.67
N GLU A 182 -6.03 5.88 6.68
CA GLU A 182 -6.27 4.76 7.56
C GLU A 182 -6.61 3.55 6.69
N THR A 183 -5.78 2.52 6.78
CA THR A 183 -5.92 1.29 6.00
C THR A 183 -6.31 0.16 6.96
N CYS A 184 -7.45 -0.47 6.72
CA CYS A 184 -8.01 -1.53 7.57
C CYS A 184 -8.05 -2.88 6.84
N ALA A 185 -7.63 -3.91 7.55
CA ALA A 185 -7.84 -5.30 7.18
C ALA A 185 -9.31 -5.68 7.40
N VAL A 186 -9.94 -6.23 6.37
CA VAL A 186 -11.34 -6.64 6.39
C VAL A 186 -11.45 -8.14 6.12
N CYS A 187 -12.26 -8.79 6.93
CA CYS A 187 -12.76 -10.13 6.72
C CYS A 187 -14.09 -10.06 5.98
N GLU A 188 -14.07 -10.34 4.68
CA GLU A 188 -15.25 -10.41 3.83
C GLU A 188 -15.89 -11.81 3.94
N ARG A 189 -17.23 -11.86 4.02
CA ARG A 189 -18.01 -13.10 4.12
C ARG A 189 -19.20 -13.08 3.15
N ASP A 190 -19.31 -14.11 2.32
CA ASP A 190 -20.43 -14.32 1.41
C ASP A 190 -21.75 -14.58 2.17
N ARG A 191 -21.63 -15.18 3.36
CA ARG A 191 -22.77 -15.52 4.24
C ARG A 191 -22.54 -15.01 5.65
N GLY A 192 -22.60 -13.70 5.81
CA GLY A 192 -22.51 -13.06 7.11
C GLY A 192 -22.34 -11.56 6.97
N TYR A 193 -22.06 -10.92 8.10
CA TYR A 193 -21.56 -9.56 8.09
C TYR A 193 -20.05 -9.61 7.97
N ASP A 194 -19.48 -8.68 7.20
CA ASP A 194 -18.04 -8.48 7.18
C ASP A 194 -17.55 -7.92 8.52
N SER A 195 -16.25 -8.00 8.76
CA SER A 195 -15.64 -7.45 9.98
C SER A 195 -14.32 -6.77 9.70
N ILE A 196 -14.12 -5.59 10.27
CA ILE A 196 -12.79 -4.98 10.35
C ILE A 196 -12.01 -5.72 11.44
N LEU A 197 -10.79 -6.14 11.12
CA LEU A 197 -9.93 -6.90 12.02
C LEU A 197 -8.89 -6.01 12.73
N SER A 198 -8.30 -5.07 11.99
CA SER A 198 -7.30 -4.13 12.50
C SER A 198 -7.04 -3.05 11.48
N CYS A 199 -6.50 -1.92 11.91
CA CYS A 199 -6.16 -0.80 11.05
C CYS A 199 -4.74 -0.28 11.33
N GLY A 200 -4.16 0.38 10.35
CA GLY A 200 -2.99 1.22 10.54
C GLY A 200 -3.23 2.60 9.93
N SER A 201 -2.88 3.64 10.67
CA SER A 201 -2.87 5.01 10.18
C SER A 201 -1.48 5.42 9.75
N TRP A 202 -1.37 6.10 8.63
CA TRP A 202 -0.12 6.62 8.07
C TRP A 202 -0.41 7.87 7.26
N GLY A 203 0.62 8.63 6.90
CA GLY A 203 0.39 9.86 6.16
C GLY A 203 1.66 10.66 5.99
N TYR A 204 1.51 11.82 5.36
CA TYR A 204 2.59 12.77 5.24
C TYR A 204 2.08 14.19 5.30
N ARG A 205 2.99 15.09 5.65
CA ARG A 205 2.78 16.53 5.66
C ARG A 205 3.77 17.21 4.73
N ARG A 206 3.32 18.25 4.03
CA ARG A 206 4.16 19.18 3.27
C ARG A 206 3.81 20.61 3.63
N ASP A 207 4.83 21.44 3.82
CA ASP A 207 4.66 22.87 4.00
C ASP A 207 4.35 23.52 2.65
N TYR A 208 3.23 24.23 2.57
CA TYR A 208 2.84 24.95 1.37
C TYR A 208 3.30 26.41 1.45
N MET A 209 4.26 26.77 0.60
CA MET A 209 4.92 28.08 0.62
C MET A 209 4.42 29.06 -0.47
N GLY A 210 3.15 28.95 -0.89
CA GLY A 210 2.51 29.98 -1.72
C GLY A 210 2.88 29.97 -3.21
N GLY A 211 2.98 28.79 -3.82
CA GLY A 211 2.92 28.57 -5.27
C GLY A 211 4.10 29.08 -6.14
N MET A 212 4.97 29.97 -5.64
CA MET A 212 6.08 30.53 -6.44
C MET A 212 7.49 30.25 -5.90
N THR A 213 7.65 29.83 -4.64
CA THR A 213 8.98 29.70 -4.03
C THR A 213 9.08 28.52 -3.08
N GLY A 214 9.56 27.40 -3.60
CA GLY A 214 10.14 26.31 -2.80
C GLY A 214 9.19 25.15 -2.49
N TRP A 215 9.75 23.95 -2.57
CA TRP A 215 9.11 22.71 -2.17
C TRP A 215 9.58 22.41 -0.75
N SER A 216 8.67 22.00 0.14
CA SER A 216 9.10 21.22 1.28
C SER A 216 9.10 19.75 0.90
N GLU A 217 10.11 19.05 1.36
CA GLU A 217 10.09 17.59 1.37
C GLU A 217 8.88 17.12 2.20
N PRO A 218 8.18 16.07 1.76
CA PRO A 218 7.15 15.44 2.58
C PRO A 218 7.77 14.83 3.83
N GLU A 219 7.19 15.15 4.97
CA GLU A 219 7.51 14.51 6.25
C GLU A 219 6.55 13.34 6.47
N PHE A 220 7.08 12.11 6.48
CA PHE A 220 6.29 10.93 6.79
C PHE A 220 5.91 10.91 8.27
N SER A 221 4.62 10.82 8.57
CA SER A 221 4.09 10.85 9.93
C SER A 221 4.32 9.56 10.72
N GLY A 222 4.85 8.51 10.08
CA GLY A 222 4.99 7.18 10.66
C GLY A 222 3.71 6.36 10.55
N VAL A 223 3.79 5.10 10.96
CA VAL A 223 2.65 4.19 11.03
C VAL A 223 2.24 3.98 12.48
N SER A 224 0.96 4.19 12.79
CA SER A 224 0.35 3.84 14.06
C SER A 224 -0.63 2.68 13.88
N CYS A 225 -0.59 1.71 14.79
CA CYS A 225 -1.46 0.54 14.73
C CYS A 225 -2.69 0.73 15.63
N SER A 226 -3.85 0.25 15.17
CA SER A 226 -5.07 0.20 15.96
C SER A 226 -5.78 -1.14 15.77
N ALA A 227 -6.30 -1.70 16.86
CA ALA A 227 -7.12 -2.91 16.80
C ALA A 227 -8.54 -2.63 16.25
N THR A 228 -8.96 -1.37 16.24
CA THR A 228 -10.30 -0.94 15.84
C THR A 228 -10.22 0.28 14.92
N PRO A 229 -11.13 0.41 13.95
CA PRO A 229 -11.17 1.59 13.09
C PRO A 229 -11.44 2.86 13.89
N SER A 230 -10.87 3.97 13.44
CA SER A 230 -11.20 5.28 14.00
C SER A 230 -12.66 5.63 13.79
N LYS A 231 -13.16 6.57 14.59
CA LYS A 231 -14.51 7.12 14.40
C LYS A 231 -14.67 7.75 13.01
N THR A 232 -13.64 8.44 12.53
CA THR A 232 -13.63 9.05 11.19
C THR A 232 -13.77 7.98 10.10
N PHE A 233 -13.06 6.87 10.22
CA PHE A 233 -13.16 5.74 9.29
C PHE A 233 -14.58 5.16 9.27
N GLN A 234 -15.14 4.86 10.43
CA GLN A 234 -16.51 4.32 10.55
C GLN A 234 -17.55 5.27 9.94
N GLU A 235 -17.51 6.56 10.29
CA GLU A 235 -18.44 7.56 9.75
C GLU A 235 -18.32 7.72 8.23
N THR A 236 -17.11 7.59 7.69
CA THR A 236 -16.86 7.68 6.24
C THR A 236 -17.52 6.53 5.50
N LEU A 237 -17.46 5.32 6.06
CA LEU A 237 -18.09 4.15 5.49
C LEU A 237 -19.61 4.22 5.59
N ASP A 238 -20.15 4.61 6.74
CA ASP A 238 -21.59 4.73 6.98
C ASP A 238 -22.24 5.77 6.04
N ARG A 239 -21.50 6.82 5.67
CA ARG A 239 -21.98 7.88 4.76
C ARG A 239 -21.67 7.62 3.30
N SER A 240 -20.91 6.57 3.00
CA SER A 240 -20.55 6.26 1.61
C SER A 240 -21.74 5.68 0.88
N HIS A 241 -22.54 6.56 0.26
CA HIS A 241 -23.57 6.19 -0.71
C HIS A 241 -22.98 5.67 -2.03
N ARG A 242 -21.66 5.76 -2.21
CA ARG A 242 -20.94 5.44 -3.45
C ARG A 242 -20.79 3.95 -3.71
N VAL A 243 -21.01 3.12 -2.70
CA VAL A 243 -20.72 1.70 -2.80
C VAL A 243 -22.00 0.94 -2.54
N ASP A 244 -22.53 0.30 -3.58
CA ASP A 244 -23.67 -0.64 -3.53
C ASP A 244 -23.23 -1.96 -2.85
N TYR A 245 -22.46 -1.85 -1.76
CA TYR A 245 -22.01 -2.98 -0.97
C TYR A 245 -23.19 -3.51 -0.17
N SER A 246 -23.94 -4.35 -0.88
CA SER A 246 -25.24 -4.92 -0.53
C SER A 246 -25.28 -5.77 0.75
N TYR A 247 -24.13 -6.03 1.38
CA TYR A 247 -24.04 -6.72 2.66
C TYR A 247 -23.48 -5.76 3.71
N TRP A 248 -24.33 -5.46 4.69
CA TRP A 248 -24.00 -4.74 5.91
C TRP A 248 -22.65 -5.24 6.43
N ILE A 249 -21.62 -4.40 6.36
CA ILE A 249 -20.39 -4.69 7.08
C ILE A 249 -20.73 -4.50 8.56
N ASN A 250 -20.50 -5.50 9.40
CA ASN A 250 -20.68 -5.31 10.82
C ASN A 250 -19.50 -4.49 11.34
N TRP A 251 -19.68 -3.17 11.34
CA TRP A 251 -18.74 -2.22 11.92
C TRP A 251 -18.72 -2.27 13.47
N ARG A 252 -19.63 -3.02 14.11
CA ARG A 252 -19.81 -3.10 15.57
C ARG A 252 -19.18 -4.33 16.22
#